data_AF-A0A4R6CSC0-F1
#
_entry.id   AF-A0A4R6CSC0-F1
#
_cell.length_a   1.000
_cell.length_b   1.000
_cell.length_c   1.000
_cell.angle_alpha   90.00
_cell.angle_beta   90.00
_cell.angle_gamma   90.00
#
_symmetry.space_group_name_H-M   'P 1'
#
loop_
_entity.id
_entity.type
_entity.pdbx_description
1 polymer ?
#
loop_
_entity_poly.entity_id
_entity_poly.type
_entity_poly.pdbx_seq_one_letter_code
_entity_poly.pdbx_strand_id
1 'polypeptide(L)'
;MNYKLFKSVNLKELGQLRRYISIIYNSADFYDKHFVNKTIIYTTKNNKIELTARRDNFMHLCGISYIEGPRKFFNDALDRKVQLKKFLLKKMALLFRNYKF
;
A
#
# COMPACT_ATOMS: atom_id res chain seq x y z
N MET A 1 -8.34 1.11 12.97
CA MET A 1 -7.15 1.82 12.45
C MET A 1 -6.97 3.10 13.26
N ASN A 2 -5.77 3.38 13.80
CA ASN A 2 -5.54 4.55 14.67
C ASN A 2 -5.21 5.80 13.82
N TYR A 3 -6.23 6.62 13.55
CA TYR A 3 -6.13 7.82 12.69
C TYR A 3 -5.14 8.89 13.20
N LYS A 4 -4.77 8.87 14.49
CA LYS A 4 -3.78 9.82 15.05
C LYS A 4 -2.39 9.68 14.42
N LEU A 5 -2.08 8.49 13.87
CA LEU A 5 -0.81 8.16 13.23
C LEU A 5 -0.71 8.64 11.77
N PHE A 6 -1.74 9.28 11.24
CA PHE A 6 -1.80 9.66 9.83
C PHE A 6 -2.00 11.17 9.68
N LYS A 7 -1.56 11.72 8.55
CA LYS A 7 -1.81 13.11 8.17
C LYS A 7 -2.30 13.20 6.73
N SER A 8 -3.05 14.26 6.43
CA SER A 8 -3.35 14.62 5.05
C SER A 8 -2.06 15.02 4.32
N VAL A 9 -2.09 14.80 3.01
CA VAL A 9 -1.00 15.14 2.09
C VAL A 9 -0.91 16.66 1.93
N ASN A 10 0.27 17.25 2.11
CA ASN A 10 0.50 18.66 1.78
C ASN A 10 0.84 18.86 0.29
N LEU A 11 0.92 20.10 -0.21
CA LEU A 11 1.15 20.38 -1.63
C LEU A 11 2.44 19.74 -2.19
N LYS A 12 3.53 19.74 -1.41
CA LYS A 12 4.81 19.13 -1.81
C LYS A 12 4.68 17.61 -1.94
N GLU A 13 4.06 16.98 -0.96
CA GLU A 13 3.80 15.53 -0.94
C GLU A 13 2.82 15.12 -2.04
N LEU A 14 1.85 15.98 -2.37
CA LEU A 14 0.93 15.77 -3.48
C LEU A 14 1.67 15.75 -4.81
N GLY A 15 2.62 16.67 -5.00
CA GLY A 15 3.50 16.69 -6.17
C GLY A 15 4.34 15.42 -6.30
N GLN A 16 4.83 14.88 -5.19
CA GLN A 16 5.54 13.59 -5.18
C GLN A 16 4.62 12.42 -5.51
N LEU A 17 3.45 12.33 -4.87
CA LEU A 17 2.47 11.27 -5.15
C LEU A 17 2.01 11.28 -6.61
N ARG A 18 1.84 12.45 -7.23
CA ARG A 18 1.55 12.56 -8.67
C ARG A 18 2.61 11.87 -9.53
N ARG A 19 3.89 11.93 -9.16
CA ARG A 19 4.98 11.28 -9.90
C ARG A 19 4.96 9.76 -9.76
N TYR A 20 4.46 9.25 -8.63
CA TYR A 20 4.38 7.82 -8.35
C TYR A 20 3.05 7.18 -8.75
N ILE A 21 2.05 7.93 -9.20
CA ILE A 21 0.72 7.38 -9.49
C ILE A 21 0.75 6.33 -10.61
N SER A 22 1.56 6.54 -11.64
CA SER A 22 1.75 5.55 -12.71
C SER A 22 2.35 4.25 -12.19
N ILE A 23 3.29 4.35 -11.24
CA ILE A 23 3.91 3.20 -10.59
C ILE A 23 2.87 2.44 -9.76
N ILE A 24 1.98 3.14 -9.04
CA ILE A 24 0.88 2.51 -8.31
C ILE A 24 -0.02 1.72 -9.26
N TYR A 25 -0.39 2.30 -10.40
CA TYR A 25 -1.25 1.61 -11.39
C TYR A 25 -0.58 0.37 -11.95
N ASN A 26 0.65 0.50 -12.44
CA ASN A 26 1.39 -0.63 -12.99
C ASN A 26 1.64 -1.73 -11.94
N SER A 27 1.86 -1.35 -10.67
CA SER A 27 2.01 -2.28 -9.56
C SER A 27 0.70 -2.99 -9.22
N ALA A 28 -0.45 -2.31 -9.34
CA ALA A 28 -1.76 -2.91 -9.13
C ALA A 28 -2.05 -3.97 -10.21
N ASP A 29 -1.79 -3.64 -11.48
CA ASP A 29 -1.92 -4.56 -12.61
C ASP A 29 -1.03 -5.81 -12.40
N PHE A 30 0.23 -5.59 -12.00
CA PHE A 30 1.16 -6.68 -11.70
C PHE A 30 0.69 -7.54 -10.51
N TYR A 31 0.23 -6.91 -9.44
CA TYR A 31 -0.24 -7.61 -8.24
C TYR A 31 -1.50 -8.44 -8.51
N ASP A 32 -2.48 -7.92 -9.25
CA ASP A 32 -3.69 -8.66 -9.63
C ASP A 32 -3.35 -9.90 -10.46
N LYS A 33 -2.49 -9.73 -11.47
CA LYS A 33 -2.08 -10.81 -12.37
C LYS A 33 -1.27 -11.91 -11.67
N HIS A 34 -0.37 -11.52 -10.77
CA HIS A 34 0.65 -12.44 -10.26
C HIS A 34 0.44 -12.91 -8.83
N PHE A 35 -0.29 -12.19 -7.98
CA PHE A 35 -0.36 -12.47 -6.54
C PHE A 35 -1.77 -12.67 -6.01
N VAL A 36 -2.77 -11.93 -6.49
CA VAL A 36 -4.12 -11.99 -5.90
C VAL A 36 -4.65 -13.43 -5.87
N ASN A 37 -5.13 -13.83 -4.69
CA ASN A 37 -5.63 -15.18 -4.34
C ASN A 37 -4.58 -16.29 -4.39
N LYS A 38 -3.30 -15.98 -4.58
CA LYS A 38 -2.21 -16.94 -4.42
C LYS A 38 -1.72 -16.94 -2.97
N THR A 39 -1.41 -18.12 -2.47
CA THR A 39 -0.85 -18.32 -1.13
C THR A 39 0.65 -18.50 -1.23
N ILE A 40 1.39 -17.64 -0.54
CA ILE A 40 2.83 -17.77 -0.31
C ILE A 40 3.00 -18.60 0.95
N ILE A 41 3.74 -19.70 0.85
CA ILE A 41 4.05 -20.56 1.97
C ILE A 41 5.53 -20.39 2.30
N TYR A 42 5.82 -19.92 3.50
CA TYR A 42 7.17 -19.81 4.03
C TYR A 42 7.37 -20.87 5.10
N THR A 43 8.29 -21.80 4.85
CA THR A 43 8.56 -22.92 5.74
C THR A 43 10.01 -22.86 6.23
N THR A 44 10.20 -22.99 7.52
CA THR A 44 11.50 -23.24 8.17
C THR A 44 11.50 -24.65 8.76
N LYS A 45 12.61 -25.08 9.37
CA LYS A 45 12.70 -26.40 10.01
C LYS A 45 11.60 -26.65 11.05
N ASN A 46 11.16 -25.59 11.74
CA ASN A 46 10.24 -25.71 12.87
C ASN A 46 8.91 -24.97 12.67
N ASN A 47 8.81 -24.09 11.66
CA ASN A 47 7.65 -23.21 11.49
C ASN A 47 7.15 -23.21 10.05
N LYS A 48 5.84 -23.00 9.90
CA LYS A 48 5.19 -22.76 8.60
C LYS A 48 4.29 -21.53 8.73
N ILE A 49 4.44 -20.60 7.80
CA ILE A 49 3.59 -19.42 7.68
C ILE A 49 2.96 -19.45 6.30
N GLU A 50 1.64 -19.32 6.26
CA GLU A 50 0.88 -19.23 5.02
C GLU A 50 0.28 -17.83 4.90
N LEU A 51 0.52 -17.16 3.78
CA LEU A 51 0.03 -15.83 3.51
C LEU A 51 -0.67 -15.80 2.16
N THR A 52 -2.00 -15.64 2.18
CA THR A 52 -2.77 -15.40 0.97
C THR A 52 -2.74 -13.92 0.62
N ALA A 53 -2.22 -13.59 -0.57
CA ALA A 53 -2.22 -12.24 -1.09
C ALA A 53 -3.66 -11.85 -1.48
N ARG A 54 -4.29 -10.98 -0.69
CA ARG A 54 -5.63 -10.44 -0.94
C ARG A 54 -5.53 -9.04 -1.53
N ARG A 55 -6.56 -8.65 -2.28
CA ARG A 55 -6.73 -7.28 -2.80
C ARG A 55 -6.56 -6.22 -1.70
N ASP A 56 -7.06 -6.52 -0.50
CA ASP A 56 -6.99 -5.63 0.66
C ASP A 56 -5.55 -5.39 1.14
N ASN A 57 -4.59 -6.27 0.80
CA ASN A 57 -3.19 -6.13 1.21
C ASN A 57 -2.44 -5.09 0.37
N PHE A 58 -2.85 -4.83 -0.87
CA PHE A 58 -2.11 -3.98 -1.80
C PHE A 58 -1.86 -2.56 -1.25
N MET A 59 -2.88 -1.93 -0.67
CA MET A 59 -2.76 -0.60 -0.05
C MET A 59 -1.64 -0.53 1.00
N HIS A 60 -1.51 -1.59 1.80
CA HIS A 60 -0.52 -1.68 2.86
C HIS A 60 0.90 -1.87 2.30
N LEU A 61 1.06 -2.63 1.22
CA LEU A 61 2.32 -2.79 0.51
C LEU A 61 2.80 -1.48 -0.13
N CYS A 62 1.87 -0.64 -0.58
CA CYS A 62 2.18 0.71 -1.06
C CYS A 62 2.56 1.70 0.05
N GLY A 63 2.46 1.32 1.34
CA GLY A 63 2.84 2.19 2.46
C GLY A 63 1.92 3.40 2.67
N ILE A 64 0.70 3.35 2.13
CA ILE A 64 -0.27 4.46 2.14
C ILE A 64 -1.54 4.07 2.87
N SER A 65 -2.37 5.07 3.15
CA SER A 65 -3.73 4.86 3.63
C SER A 65 -4.70 5.63 2.76
N TYR A 66 -5.80 4.98 2.40
CA TYR A 66 -6.84 5.54 1.55
C TYR A 66 -8.12 5.67 2.36
N ILE A 67 -8.74 6.84 2.34
CA ILE A 67 -9.91 7.14 3.19
C ILE A 67 -11.06 6.14 2.94
N GLU A 68 -11.26 5.73 1.69
CA GLU A 68 -12.32 4.76 1.32
C GLU A 68 -11.91 3.30 1.54
N GLY A 69 -10.74 3.08 2.12
CA GLY A 69 -10.25 1.77 2.51
C GLY A 69 -9.47 1.03 1.41
N PRO A 70 -8.85 -0.10 1.79
CA PRO A 70 -7.89 -0.82 0.96
C PRO A 70 -8.49 -1.43 -0.30
N ARG A 71 -9.70 -1.99 -0.20
CA ARG A 71 -10.36 -2.63 -1.34
C ARG A 71 -10.74 -1.61 -2.41
N LYS A 72 -11.27 -0.46 -1.99
CA LYS A 72 -11.61 0.64 -2.89
C LYS A 72 -10.35 1.20 -3.54
N PHE A 73 -9.28 1.39 -2.76
CA PHE A 73 -8.00 1.81 -3.30
C PHE A 73 -7.47 0.89 -4.39
N PHE A 74 -7.50 -0.43 -4.18
CA PHE A 74 -7.03 -1.39 -5.18
C PHE A 74 -7.86 -1.33 -6.47
N ASN A 75 -9.19 -1.31 -6.36
CA ASN A 75 -10.07 -1.20 -7.53
C ASN A 75 -9.84 0.12 -8.28
N ASP A 76 -9.75 1.24 -7.56
CA ASP A 76 -9.48 2.54 -8.18
C ASP A 76 -8.09 2.58 -8.83
N ALA A 77 -7.11 1.82 -8.33
CA ALA A 77 -5.79 1.69 -8.92
C ALA A 77 -5.83 0.92 -10.25
N LEU A 78 -6.57 -0.18 -10.31
CA LEU A 78 -6.81 -0.94 -11.56
C LEU A 78 -7.57 -0.08 -12.59
N ASP A 79 -8.57 0.67 -12.13
CA ASP A 79 -9.36 1.56 -12.99
C ASP A 79 -8.65 2.88 -13.33
N ARG A 80 -7.44 3.12 -12.80
CA ARG A 80 -6.66 4.35 -12.96
C ARG A 80 -7.37 5.62 -12.47
N LYS A 81 -8.25 5.49 -11.46
CA LYS A 81 -9.12 6.52 -10.88
C LYS A 81 -8.73 6.94 -9.46
N VAL A 82 -7.53 6.60 -9.01
CA VAL A 82 -7.05 6.90 -7.67
C VAL A 82 -7.05 8.42 -7.41
N GLN A 83 -7.85 8.84 -6.44
CA GLN A 83 -7.92 10.25 -6.04
C GLN A 83 -6.86 10.58 -4.98
N LEU A 84 -5.85 11.37 -5.36
CA LEU A 84 -4.75 11.75 -4.45
C LEU A 84 -5.20 12.48 -3.18
N LYS A 85 -6.29 13.25 -3.24
CA LYS A 85 -6.87 13.93 -2.07
C LYS A 85 -7.36 12.98 -0.97
N LYS A 86 -7.59 11.71 -1.32
CA LYS A 86 -8.04 10.66 -0.38
C LYS A 86 -6.89 9.91 0.28
N PHE A 87 -5.64 10.32 0.03
CA PHE A 87 -4.47 9.72 0.66
C PHE A 87 -4.27 10.30 2.04
N LEU A 88 -3.88 9.42 2.94
CA LEU A 88 -3.34 9.74 4.24
C LEU A 88 -1.94 9.13 4.31
N LEU A 89 -0.95 9.95 4.62
CA LEU A 89 0.41 9.49 4.83
C LEU A 89 0.57 9.08 6.28
N LYS A 90 1.13 7.90 6.50
CA LYS A 90 1.53 7.48 7.85
C LYS A 90 2.62 8.45 8.32
N LYS A 91 2.45 9.06 9.48
CA LYS A 91 3.44 9.96 10.09
C LYS A 91 4.79 9.27 10.38
N MET A 92 4.87 7.95 10.24
CA MET A 92 6.02 7.12 10.63
C MET A 92 7.08 6.92 9.53
N ALA A 93 7.36 7.93 8.71
CA ALA A 93 8.60 7.96 7.92
C ALA A 93 9.87 8.19 8.79
N LEU A 94 9.71 8.36 10.12
CA LEU A 94 10.80 8.62 11.06
C LEU A 94 11.28 7.39 11.86
N LEU A 95 10.58 6.24 11.85
CA LEU A 95 11.01 5.07 12.62
C LEU A 95 12.15 4.27 11.96
N PHE A 96 12.26 4.29 10.63
CA PHE A 96 13.34 3.58 9.93
C PHE A 96 14.68 4.35 9.91
N ARG A 97 14.72 5.60 10.36
CA ARG A 97 15.99 6.34 10.56
C ARG A 97 16.78 5.86 11.77
N ASN A 98 16.16 5.12 12.69
CA ASN A 98 16.78 4.65 13.92
C ASN A 98 17.18 3.17 13.89
N TYR A 99 16.90 2.45 12.79
CA TYR A 99 17.47 1.13 12.57
C TYR A 99 18.71 1.28 11.70
N LYS A 100 19.86 1.51 12.36
CA LYS A 100 21.16 1.17 11.77
C LYS A 100 21.23 -0.36 11.71
N PHE A 101 21.33 -0.90 10.50
CA PHE A 101 21.91 -2.23 10.31
C PHE A 101 23.42 -2.14 10.56
#